data_AF-A0A8K0N1Y3-F1
#
_entry.id   AF-A0A8K0N1Y3-F1
#
_cell.length_a   1.000
_cell.length_b   1.000
_cell.length_c   1.000
_cell.angle_alpha   90.00
_cell.angle_beta   90.00
_cell.angle_gamma   90.00
#
_symmetry.space_group_name_H-M   'P 1'
#
loop_
_entity.id
_entity.type
_entity.pdbx_description
1 polymer ?
#
loop_
_entity_poly.entity_id
_entity_poly.type
_entity_poly.pdbx_seq_one_letter_code
_entity_poly.pdbx_strand_id
1 'polypeptide(L)'
;MEDLQALKAAGQVWLLSNMDSQEDIVYPNDPKVTIKVDDDLKQLFRGIELPRDMVDIEKELQKNGMKPATNTAKRRAMAQVHGITSKPKPKKRREISRRTKLTNAHLPELFQNLNVPDP
;
A
#
# COMPACT_ATOMS: atom_id res chain seq x y z
N MET A 1 10.97 23.09 -23.61
CA MET A 1 9.81 22.93 -22.70
C MET A 1 8.53 22.54 -23.44
N GLU A 2 8.37 22.89 -24.73
CA GLU A 2 7.20 22.51 -25.53
C GLU A 2 6.99 20.99 -25.66
N ASP A 3 8.04 20.20 -25.85
CA ASP A 3 7.91 18.73 -25.97
C ASP A 3 7.28 18.09 -24.72
N LEU A 4 7.67 18.53 -23.52
CA LEU A 4 7.08 18.03 -22.28
C LEU A 4 5.61 18.43 -22.14
N GLN A 5 5.25 19.65 -22.57
CA GLN A 5 3.85 20.09 -22.59
C GLN A 5 3.03 19.33 -23.63
N ALA A 6 3.60 19.01 -24.79
CA ALA A 6 2.95 18.20 -25.81
C ALA A 6 2.70 16.76 -25.30
N LEU A 7 3.67 16.16 -24.61
CA LEU A 7 3.53 14.83 -23.99
C LEU A 7 2.49 14.82 -22.86
N LYS A 8 2.40 15.91 -22.08
CA LYS A 8 1.34 16.11 -21.08
C LYS A 8 -0.04 16.25 -21.72
N ALA A 9 -0.15 17.05 -22.78
CA ALA A 9 -1.41 17.26 -23.51
C ALA A 9 -1.88 15.98 -24.23
N ALA A 10 -0.93 15.19 -24.73
CA ALA A 10 -1.16 13.86 -25.28
C ALA A 10 -1.53 12.81 -24.20
N GLY A 11 -1.44 13.17 -22.91
CA GLY A 11 -1.73 12.28 -21.80
C GLY A 11 -0.73 11.14 -21.65
N GLN A 12 0.44 11.23 -22.25
CA GLN A 12 1.51 10.21 -22.19
C GLN A 12 2.38 10.38 -20.94
N VAL A 13 2.31 11.55 -20.31
CA VAL A 13 3.15 11.92 -19.18
C VAL A 13 2.34 12.73 -18.17
N TRP A 14 2.52 12.43 -16.88
CA TRP A 14 2.06 13.28 -15.79
C TRP A 14 3.17 14.22 -15.35
N LEU A 15 2.88 15.52 -15.40
CA LEU A 15 3.73 16.57 -14.86
C LEU A 15 3.14 17.01 -13.53
N LEU A 16 3.81 16.65 -12.43
CA LEU A 16 3.42 17.06 -11.08
C LEU A 16 4.38 18.16 -10.62
N SER A 17 3.85 19.34 -10.37
CA SER A 17 4.59 20.41 -9.73
C SER A 17 4.62 20.12 -8.23
N ASN A 18 5.83 19.94 -7.69
CA ASN A 18 6.00 19.80 -6.25
C ASN A 18 5.91 21.19 -5.60
N MET A 19 5.12 21.33 -4.55
CA MET A 19 5.00 22.62 -3.84
C MET A 19 6.22 22.91 -2.96
N ASP A 20 6.95 21.87 -2.53
CA ASP A 20 8.11 21.99 -1.62
C ASP A 20 9.44 22.13 -2.36
N SER A 21 9.47 21.89 -3.66
CA SER A 21 10.68 22.00 -4.48
C SER A 21 10.21 22.47 -5.85
N GLN A 22 10.72 23.61 -6.33
CA GLN A 22 10.38 24.23 -7.62
C GLN A 22 10.68 23.37 -8.87
N GLU A 23 10.89 22.07 -8.70
CA GLU A 23 11.20 21.11 -9.74
C GLU A 23 9.94 20.34 -10.15
N ASP A 24 9.63 20.39 -11.44
CA ASP A 24 8.54 19.60 -12.02
C ASP A 24 8.98 18.14 -12.20
N ILE A 25 8.24 17.21 -11.60
CA ILE A 25 8.53 15.76 -11.70
C ILE A 25 7.70 15.16 -12.82
N VAL A 26 8.36 14.38 -13.67
CA VAL A 26 7.81 13.79 -14.89
C VAL A 26 7.63 12.28 -14.68
N TYR A 27 6.38 11.81 -14.75
CA TYR A 27 6.06 10.38 -14.71
C TYR A 27 5.45 9.90 -16.02
N PRO A 28 5.86 8.73 -16.55
CA PRO A 28 5.20 8.14 -17.71
C PRO A 28 3.78 7.68 -17.34
N ASN A 29 2.79 8.04 -18.16
CA ASN A 29 1.42 7.58 -18.02
C ASN A 29 1.16 6.36 -18.92
N ASP A 30 0.47 5.35 -18.39
CA ASP A 30 0.09 4.16 -19.17
C ASP A 30 -1.15 4.49 -20.04
N PRO A 31 -1.04 4.42 -21.38
CA PRO A 31 -2.15 4.78 -22.29
C PRO A 31 -3.39 3.89 -22.12
N LYS A 32 -3.26 2.70 -21.50
CA LYS A 32 -4.37 1.79 -21.26
C LYS A 32 -5.41 2.35 -20.28
N VAL A 33 -5.05 3.38 -19.50
CA VAL A 33 -5.88 3.94 -18.42
C VAL A 33 -6.31 5.38 -18.74
N THR A 34 -6.41 5.73 -20.03
CA THR A 34 -6.88 7.06 -20.44
C THR A 34 -8.41 7.13 -20.36
N ILE A 35 -8.95 7.40 -19.17
CA ILE A 35 -10.38 7.62 -18.96
C ILE A 35 -10.66 9.12 -19.00
N LYS A 36 -11.35 9.57 -20.05
CA LYS A 36 -11.84 10.96 -20.13
C LYS A 36 -13.11 11.06 -19.30
N VAL A 37 -13.12 12.03 -18.37
CA VAL A 37 -14.25 12.30 -17.48
C VAL A 37 -14.54 13.80 -17.54
N ASP A 38 -15.82 14.15 -17.72
CA ASP A 38 -16.29 15.53 -17.75
C ASP A 38 -16.15 16.20 -16.39
N ASP A 39 -15.97 17.52 -16.39
CA ASP A 39 -15.74 18.27 -15.15
C ASP A 39 -16.95 18.25 -14.21
N ASP A 40 -18.17 18.24 -14.75
CA ASP A 40 -19.41 18.09 -13.96
C ASP A 40 -19.44 16.75 -13.22
N LEU A 41 -18.99 15.67 -13.86
CA LEU A 41 -18.92 14.35 -13.22
C LEU A 41 -17.82 14.31 -12.14
N LYS A 42 -16.69 14.99 -12.37
CA LYS A 42 -15.64 15.14 -11.34
C LYS A 42 -16.16 15.93 -10.14
N GLN A 43 -16.94 16.99 -10.37
CA GLN A 43 -17.52 17.79 -9.30
C GLN A 43 -18.53 16.98 -8.50
N LEU A 44 -19.42 16.25 -9.19
CA LEU A 44 -20.37 15.36 -8.54
C LEU A 44 -19.65 14.32 -7.68
N PHE A 45 -18.61 13.66 -8.23
CA PHE A 45 -17.84 12.66 -7.49
C PHE A 45 -17.19 13.23 -6.23
N ARG A 46 -16.65 14.47 -6.29
CA ARG A 46 -16.07 15.15 -5.13
C ARG A 46 -17.11 15.58 -4.09
N GLY A 47 -18.35 15.84 -4.52
CA GLY A 47 -19.45 16.21 -3.64
C GLY A 47 -20.11 15.03 -2.93
N ILE A 48 -19.85 13.79 -3.37
CA ILE A 48 -20.35 12.60 -2.68
C ILE A 48 -19.52 12.40 -1.41
N GLU A 49 -20.13 12.66 -0.25
CA GLU A 49 -19.52 12.36 1.04
C GLU A 49 -19.59 10.85 1.31
N LEU A 50 -18.41 10.21 1.43
CA LEU A 50 -18.36 8.81 1.85
C LEU A 50 -18.50 8.72 3.38
N PRO A 51 -19.31 7.78 3.90
CA PRO A 51 -19.34 7.48 5.32
C PRO A 51 -17.94 7.18 5.85
N ARG A 52 -17.58 7.75 7.01
CA ARG A 52 -16.27 7.47 7.67
C ARG A 52 -16.15 6.00 8.07
N ASP A 53 -17.28 5.34 8.32
CA ASP A 53 -17.34 3.97 8.78
C ASP A 53 -17.59 2.98 7.64
N MET A 54 -16.63 2.06 7.46
CA MET A 54 -16.71 1.01 6.43
C MET A 54 -17.92 0.08 6.59
N VAL A 55 -18.47 -0.05 7.80
CA VAL A 55 -19.66 -0.89 8.06
C VAL A 55 -20.92 -0.27 7.44
N ASP A 56 -21.03 1.06 7.46
CA ASP A 56 -22.18 1.75 6.88
C ASP A 56 -22.15 1.67 5.35
N ILE A 57 -20.95 1.78 4.76
CA ILE A 57 -20.73 1.55 3.33
C ILE A 57 -21.15 0.12 2.94
N GLU A 58 -20.70 -0.90 3.68
CA GLU A 58 -21.08 -2.29 3.41
C GLU A 58 -22.60 -2.51 3.51
N LYS A 59 -23.26 -1.87 4.49
CA LYS A 59 -24.71 -1.94 4.67
C LYS A 59 -25.47 -1.27 3.52
N GLU A 60 -25.02 -0.11 3.05
CA GLU A 60 -25.62 0.57 1.90
C GLU A 60 -25.39 -0.19 0.59
N LEU A 61 -24.19 -0.74 0.38
CA LEU A 61 -23.91 -1.62 -0.77
C LEU A 61 -24.85 -2.83 -0.76
N GLN A 62 -25.02 -3.48 0.39
CA GLN A 62 -25.89 -4.65 0.53
C GLN A 62 -27.38 -4.28 0.35
N LYS A 63 -27.82 -3.13 0.87
CA LYS A 63 -29.17 -2.59 0.64
C LYS A 63 -29.42 -2.34 -0.86
N ASN A 64 -28.40 -1.87 -1.58
CA ASN A 64 -28.44 -1.65 -3.03
C ASN A 64 -28.16 -2.93 -3.86
N GLY A 65 -28.10 -4.11 -3.23
CA GLY A 65 -27.92 -5.40 -3.90
C GLY A 65 -26.50 -5.68 -4.40
N MET A 66 -25.53 -4.81 -4.10
CA MET A 66 -24.12 -5.03 -4.42
C MET A 66 -23.45 -5.86 -3.32
N LYS A 67 -22.74 -6.92 -3.69
CA LYS A 67 -21.97 -7.73 -2.74
C LYS A 67 -20.75 -6.92 -2.27
N PRO A 68 -20.64 -6.58 -0.98
CA PRO A 68 -19.49 -5.84 -0.51
C PRO A 68 -18.22 -6.71 -0.63
N ALA A 69 -17.16 -6.15 -1.22
CA ALA A 69 -15.89 -6.87 -1.41
C ALA A 69 -15.17 -7.13 -0.08
N THR A 70 -15.49 -6.35 0.96
CA THR A 70 -14.94 -6.49 2.31
C THR A 70 -16.06 -6.90 3.26
N ASN A 71 -15.73 -7.68 4.30
CA ASN A 71 -16.66 -8.07 5.35
C ASN A 71 -16.19 -7.51 6.71
N THR A 72 -16.12 -6.18 6.77
CA THR A 72 -15.64 -5.41 7.92
C THR A 72 -16.56 -5.63 9.12
N ALA A 73 -17.87 -5.75 8.91
CA ALA A 73 -18.83 -6.05 9.97
C ALA A 73 -18.51 -7.38 10.68
N LYS A 74 -18.32 -8.49 9.94
CA LYS A 74 -17.94 -9.77 10.54
C LYS A 74 -16.57 -9.72 11.19
N ARG A 75 -15.60 -9.00 10.60
CA ARG A 75 -14.27 -8.85 11.20
C ARG A 75 -14.30 -8.10 12.53
N ARG A 76 -15.10 -7.02 12.66
CA ARG A 76 -15.30 -6.30 13.93
C ARG A 76 -16.01 -7.18 14.95
N ALA A 77 -17.07 -7.89 14.55
CA ALA A 77 -17.78 -8.81 15.42
C ALA A 77 -16.87 -9.93 15.94
N MET A 78 -16.04 -10.54 15.07
CA MET A 78 -15.06 -11.54 15.49
C MET A 78 -13.99 -10.95 16.42
N ALA A 79 -13.51 -9.73 16.16
CA ALA A 79 -12.52 -9.08 17.03
C ALA A 79 -13.08 -8.74 18.42
N GLN A 80 -14.38 -8.41 18.52
CA GLN A 80 -15.06 -8.19 19.80
C GLN A 80 -15.36 -9.51 20.53
N VAL A 81 -15.79 -10.55 19.82
CA VAL A 81 -16.17 -11.84 20.43
C VAL A 81 -14.93 -12.68 20.80
N HIS A 82 -13.89 -12.68 19.98
CA HIS A 82 -12.69 -13.51 20.21
C HIS A 82 -11.55 -12.74 20.89
N GLY A 83 -11.71 -11.43 21.11
CA GLY A 83 -10.59 -10.56 21.46
C GLY A 83 -9.54 -10.55 20.34
N ILE A 84 -8.66 -9.55 20.33
CA ILE A 84 -7.51 -9.56 19.44
C ILE A 84 -6.58 -10.68 19.92
N THR A 85 -6.74 -11.90 19.43
CA THR A 85 -5.72 -12.94 19.63
C THR A 85 -4.55 -12.64 18.69
N SER A 86 -3.84 -11.53 18.91
CA SER A 86 -2.50 -11.35 18.37
C SER A 86 -1.57 -12.24 19.18
N LYS A 87 -1.72 -13.56 19.08
CA LYS A 87 -0.65 -14.45 19.52
C LYS A 87 0.50 -14.21 18.54
N PRO A 88 1.65 -13.66 18.99
CA PRO A 88 2.78 -13.49 18.09
C PRO A 88 3.15 -14.88 17.57
N LYS A 89 3.16 -15.05 16.24
CA LYS A 89 3.63 -16.31 15.65
C LYS A 89 5.05 -16.56 16.17
N PRO A 90 5.35 -17.74 16.75
CA PRO A 90 6.69 -18.03 17.23
C PRO A 90 7.65 -17.98 16.05
N LYS A 91 8.54 -16.97 16.03
CA LYS A 91 9.63 -16.91 15.08
C LYS A 91 10.56 -18.08 15.40
N LYS A 92 10.68 -19.05 14.50
CA LYS A 92 11.71 -20.10 14.61
C LYS A 92 13.07 -19.40 14.62
N ARG A 93 13.82 -19.52 15.73
CA ARG A 93 15.22 -19.12 15.78
C ARG A 93 15.97 -19.95 14.75
N ARG A 94 16.54 -19.30 13.73
CA ARG A 94 17.44 -19.96 12.78
C ARG A 94 18.81 -20.00 13.45
N GLU A 95 19.16 -21.15 14.01
CA GLU A 95 20.51 -21.38 14.50
C GLU A 95 21.46 -21.38 13.30
N ILE A 96 22.57 -20.65 13.42
CA ILE A 96 23.57 -20.53 12.38
C ILE A 96 24.37 -21.84 12.38
N SER A 97 23.97 -22.78 11.51
CA SER A 97 24.72 -24.01 11.27
C SER A 97 25.95 -23.73 10.38
N ARG A 98 26.98 -24.59 10.45
CA ARG A 98 28.23 -24.50 9.64
C ARG A 98 28.02 -24.32 8.13
N ARG A 99 26.83 -24.65 7.61
CA ARG A 99 26.47 -24.46 6.19
C ARG A 99 26.03 -23.03 5.83
N THR A 100 25.82 -22.16 6.82
CA THR A 100 25.33 -20.80 6.62
C THR A 100 26.51 -19.88 6.29
N LYS A 101 26.56 -19.36 5.06
CA LYS A 101 27.61 -18.44 4.63
C LYS A 101 27.44 -17.08 5.31
N LEU A 102 28.39 -16.70 6.15
CA LEU A 102 28.43 -15.41 6.83
C LEU A 102 29.09 -14.38 5.91
N THR A 103 28.36 -13.35 5.50
CA THR A 103 28.88 -12.32 4.58
C THR A 103 29.70 -11.24 5.29
N ASN A 104 29.70 -11.21 6.64
CA ASN A 104 30.33 -10.16 7.46
C ASN A 104 31.40 -10.73 8.41
N ALA A 105 32.20 -11.71 7.96
CA ALA A 105 33.17 -12.42 8.81
C ALA A 105 34.25 -11.55 9.46
N HIS A 106 34.48 -10.33 8.96
CA HIS A 106 35.49 -9.38 9.46
C HIS A 106 35.01 -8.55 10.67
N LEU A 107 33.74 -8.66 11.08
CA LEU A 107 33.17 -7.97 12.23
C LEU A 107 32.74 -8.98 13.31
N PRO A 108 33.66 -9.43 14.17
CA PRO A 108 33.38 -10.50 15.14
C PRO A 108 32.36 -10.08 16.21
N GLU A 109 32.22 -8.78 16.49
CA GLU A 109 31.28 -8.26 17.50
C GLU A 109 29.81 -8.59 17.20
N LEU A 110 29.45 -8.77 15.93
CA LEU A 110 28.09 -9.11 15.51
C LEU A 110 27.71 -10.56 15.84
N PHE A 111 28.69 -11.41 16.16
CA PHE A 111 28.50 -12.86 16.35
C PHE A 111 28.83 -13.36 17.75
N GLN A 112 29.30 -12.49 18.67
CA GLN A 112 29.66 -12.88 20.04
C GLN A 112 28.50 -13.51 20.84
N ASN A 113 27.26 -13.17 20.51
CA ASN A 113 26.05 -13.71 21.15
C ASN A 113 25.47 -14.94 20.44
N LEU A 114 26.11 -15.39 19.37
CA LEU A 114 25.75 -16.58 18.62
C LEU A 114 26.78 -17.66 18.96
N ASN A 115 26.34 -18.78 19.53
CA ASN A 115 27.23 -19.90 19.84
C ASN A 115 27.69 -20.57 18.53
N VAL A 116 28.65 -19.93 17.86
CA VAL A 116 29.28 -20.44 16.64
C VAL A 116 30.30 -21.49 17.10
N PRO A 117 30.17 -22.76 16.71
CA PRO A 117 31.22 -23.73 16.98
C PRO A 117 32.44 -23.34 16.16
N ASP A 118 33.59 -23.27 16.82
CA ASP A 118 34.88 -22.97 16.20
C ASP A 118 35.17 -23.87 14.98
N PRO A 119 35.94 -23.36 14.00
CA PRO A 119 36.32 -24.09 12.79
C PRO A 119 37.05 -25.40 13.08
#